data_AF-A0A958XD22-F1
#
_entry.id   AF-A0A958XD22-F1
#
_cell.length_a   1.000
_cell.length_b   1.000
_cell.length_c   1.000
_cell.angle_alpha   90.00
_cell.angle_beta   90.00
_cell.angle_gamma   90.00
#
_symmetry.space_group_name_H-M   'P 1'
#
loop_
_entity.id
_entity.type
_entity.pdbx_description
1 polymer ?
#
loop_
_entity_poly.entity_id
_entity_poly.type
_entity_poly.pdbx_seq_one_letter_code
_entity_poly.pdbx_strand_id
1 'polypeptide(L)'
;PDKRWNFNTRVQVVGAQRLPDNALVPHEYTHDFPSMSPVYGVWSGQVSRKFGQNLEIYIGGENLNGFQQHHAIIAASEPDSPYFNGSQIWAPIMGQVAYLGLRFSPAGL
;
A
#
# COMPACT_ATOMS: atom_id res chain seq x y z
N PRO A 1 1.97 -9.13 35.19
CA PRO A 1 2.75 -9.79 34.11
C PRO A 1 3.27 -8.76 33.10
N ASP A 2 4.60 -8.63 32.95
CA ASP A 2 5.20 -7.74 31.96
C ASP A 2 4.82 -8.17 30.54
N LYS A 3 4.07 -7.33 29.83
CA LYS A 3 3.74 -7.54 28.41
C LYS A 3 5.00 -7.27 27.57
N ARG A 4 5.81 -8.30 27.40
CA ARG A 4 7.05 -8.24 26.61
C ARG A 4 6.83 -8.38 25.10
N TRP A 5 5.66 -8.86 24.68
CA TRP A 5 5.28 -9.01 23.27
C TRP A 5 4.06 -8.18 22.95
N ASN A 6 4.05 -7.58 21.77
CA ASN A 6 2.91 -6.89 21.21
C ASN A 6 2.70 -7.36 19.76
N PHE A 7 1.44 -7.60 19.40
CA PHE A 7 1.03 -8.04 18.08
C PHE A 7 -0.05 -7.08 17.59
N ASN A 8 0.19 -6.48 16.43
CA ASN A 8 -0.76 -5.60 15.76
C ASN A 8 -1.04 -6.13 14.36
N THR A 9 -2.30 -6.13 13.95
CA THR A 9 -2.72 -6.52 12.60
C THR A 9 -3.84 -5.61 12.14
N ARG A 10 -3.82 -5.24 10.86
CA ARG A 10 -4.84 -4.43 10.21
C ARG A 10 -5.24 -5.09 8.91
N VAL A 11 -6.53 -5.34 8.74
CA VAL A 11 -7.11 -5.74 7.46
C VAL A 11 -8.03 -4.63 7.01
N GLN A 12 -7.83 -4.16 5.78
CA GLN A 12 -8.70 -3.19 5.12
C GLN A 12 -9.28 -3.84 3.87
N VAL A 13 -10.60 -3.78 3.71
CA VAL A 13 -11.29 -4.20 2.49
C VAL A 13 -11.88 -2.95 1.85
N VAL A 14 -11.55 -2.73 0.58
CA VAL A 14 -12.03 -1.61 -0.23
C VAL A 14 -13.02 -2.18 -1.25
N GLY A 15 -14.26 -1.68 -1.20
CA GLY A 15 -15.29 -2.03 -2.17
C GLY A 15 -14.98 -1.49 -3.57
N ALA A 16 -15.74 -1.91 -4.58
CA ALA A 16 -15.58 -1.41 -5.93
C ALA A 16 -15.78 0.12 -5.97
N GLN A 17 -14.86 0.83 -6.61
CA GLN A 17 -14.89 2.29 -6.74
C GLN A 17 -15.05 2.64 -8.21
N ARG A 18 -15.79 3.72 -8.49
CA ARG A 18 -15.87 4.27 -9.84
C ARG A 18 -14.57 5.00 -10.18
N LEU A 19 -13.98 4.68 -11.33
CA LEU A 19 -12.74 5.27 -11.82
C LEU A 19 -13.03 6.47 -12.74
N PRO A 20 -12.04 7.35 -12.97
CA PRO A 20 -12.17 8.46 -13.90
C PRO A 20 -12.65 8.00 -15.28
N ASP A 21 -13.52 8.80 -15.89
CA ASP A 21 -13.98 8.53 -17.24
C ASP A 21 -12.88 8.87 -18.25
N ASN A 22 -12.40 7.85 -18.96
CA ASN A 22 -11.36 7.97 -19.98
C ASN A 22 -11.92 7.80 -21.40
N ALA A 23 -13.24 7.93 -21.61
CA ALA A 23 -13.89 7.71 -22.91
C ALA A 23 -13.40 8.63 -24.04
N LEU A 24 -12.83 9.80 -23.71
CA LEU A 24 -12.27 10.74 -24.69
C LEU A 24 -10.81 10.41 -25.07
N VAL A 25 -10.19 9.43 -24.42
CA VAL A 25 -8.82 8.99 -24.70
C VAL A 25 -8.87 7.83 -25.71
N PRO A 26 -7.98 7.80 -26.72
CA PRO A 26 -7.90 6.69 -27.66
C PRO A 26 -7.80 5.32 -26.96
N HIS A 27 -8.47 4.31 -27.52
CA HIS A 27 -8.56 2.97 -26.93
C HIS A 27 -7.19 2.29 -26.76
N GLU A 28 -6.21 2.67 -27.58
CA GLU A 28 -4.82 2.19 -27.46
C GLU A 28 -4.19 2.48 -26.09
N TYR A 29 -4.62 3.55 -25.40
CA TYR A 29 -4.10 3.93 -24.09
C TYR A 29 -4.99 3.51 -22.92
N THR A 30 -6.24 3.10 -23.16
CA THR A 30 -7.26 2.88 -22.11
C THR A 30 -7.63 1.42 -21.86
N HIS A 31 -7.05 0.47 -22.61
CA HIS A 31 -7.34 -0.96 -22.47
C HIS A 31 -7.22 -1.49 -21.03
N ASP A 32 -6.23 -0.98 -20.27
CA ASP A 32 -5.96 -1.42 -18.90
C ASP A 32 -6.63 -0.55 -17.83
N PHE A 33 -7.52 0.36 -18.23
CA PHE A 33 -8.21 1.32 -17.35
C PHE A 33 -9.72 1.07 -17.36
N PRO A 34 -10.23 0.15 -16.53
CA PRO A 34 -11.65 -0.12 -16.43
C PRO A 34 -12.41 1.07 -15.83
N SER A 35 -13.74 1.11 -15.99
CA SER A 35 -14.59 2.13 -15.37
C SER A 35 -14.81 1.94 -13.86
N MET A 36 -14.49 0.75 -13.34
CA MET A 36 -14.64 0.37 -11.93
C MET A 36 -13.40 -0.38 -11.46
N SER A 37 -12.98 -0.11 -10.22
CA SER A 37 -11.97 -0.92 -9.55
C SER A 37 -12.56 -2.26 -9.11
N PRO A 38 -11.76 -3.35 -9.07
CA PRO A 38 -12.15 -4.55 -8.35
C PRO A 38 -12.29 -4.27 -6.85
N VAL A 39 -13.00 -5.15 -6.15
CA VAL A 39 -12.94 -5.21 -4.68
C VAL A 39 -11.60 -5.82 -4.29
N TYR A 40 -10.88 -5.19 -3.37
CA TYR A 40 -9.57 -5.68 -2.92
C TYR A 40 -9.38 -5.53 -1.42
N GLY A 41 -8.50 -6.37 -0.87
CA GLY A 41 -8.08 -6.31 0.51
C GLY A 41 -6.62 -5.88 0.62
N VAL A 42 -6.25 -5.23 1.71
CA VAL A 42 -4.87 -4.96 2.10
C VAL A 42 -4.70 -5.42 3.54
N TRP A 43 -3.73 -6.31 3.76
CA TRP A 43 -3.40 -6.82 5.08
C TRP A 43 -2.03 -6.31 5.51
N SER A 44 -1.94 -5.74 6.72
CA SER A 44 -0.68 -5.34 7.34
C SER A 44 -0.56 -5.93 8.74
N GLY A 45 0.67 -6.19 9.18
CA GLY A 45 0.92 -6.77 10.49
C GLY A 45 2.27 -6.36 11.05
N GLN A 46 2.37 -6.29 12.38
CA GLN A 46 3.61 -6.02 13.10
C GLN A 46 3.66 -6.83 14.39
N VAL A 47 4.85 -7.34 14.69
CA VAL A 47 5.20 -7.96 15.97
C VAL A 47 6.32 -7.15 16.59
N SER A 48 6.19 -6.82 17.87
CA SER A 48 7.27 -6.20 18.64
C SER A 48 7.56 -6.94 19.93
N ARG A 49 8.84 -6.91 20.33
CA ARG A 49 9.33 -7.48 21.57
C ARG A 49 10.13 -6.46 22.35
N LYS A 50 9.77 -6.26 23.61
CA LYS A 50 10.51 -5.44 24.58
C LYS A 50 11.59 -6.24 25.29
N PHE A 51 12.78 -5.67 25.36
CA PHE A 51 13.95 -6.14 26.08
C PHE A 51 14.25 -5.15 27.21
N GLY A 52 13.79 -5.49 28.42
CA GLY A 52 13.85 -4.58 29.56
C GLY A 52 12.96 -3.36 29.36
N GLN A 53 13.36 -2.22 29.92
CA GLN A 53 12.57 -0.98 29.88
C GLN A 53 12.96 -0.06 28.72
N ASN A 54 14.13 -0.27 28.12
CA ASN A 54 14.75 0.72 27.24
C ASN A 54 14.84 0.29 25.78
N LEU A 55 14.70 -1.00 25.46
CA LEU A 55 14.85 -1.49 24.09
C LEU A 55 13.61 -2.26 23.64
N GLU A 56 13.15 -1.97 22.43
CA GLU A 56 12.09 -2.71 21.74
C GLU A 56 12.55 -2.97 20.30
N ILE A 57 12.43 -4.22 19.84
CA ILE A 57 12.67 -4.59 18.45
C ILE A 57 11.31 -4.95 17.84
N TYR A 58 11.06 -4.49 16.62
CA TYR A 58 9.83 -4.79 15.90
C TYR A 58 10.09 -5.16 14.45
N ILE A 59 9.31 -6.11 13.96
CA ILE A 59 9.28 -6.55 12.57
C ILE A 59 7.85 -6.54 12.10
N GLY A 60 7.62 -6.12 10.87
CA GLY A 60 6.28 -6.09 10.31
C GLY A 60 6.30 -6.04 8.79
N GLY A 61 5.11 -5.95 8.24
CA GLY A 61 4.93 -5.72 6.81
C GLY A 61 3.59 -5.12 6.49
N GLU A 62 3.57 -4.46 5.34
CA GLU A 62 2.40 -3.88 4.70
C GLU A 62 2.05 -4.66 3.44
N ASN A 63 0.77 -4.68 3.10
CA ASN A 63 0.25 -5.39 1.93
C ASN A 63 0.73 -6.86 1.84
N LEU A 64 0.61 -7.60 2.94
CA LEU A 64 1.08 -8.99 3.07
C LEU A 64 0.45 -9.93 2.06
N ASN A 65 -0.76 -9.62 1.57
CA ASN A 65 -1.44 -10.34 0.51
C ASN A 65 -1.01 -9.92 -0.91
N GLY A 66 -0.17 -8.89 -1.05
CA GLY A 66 0.47 -8.50 -2.30
C GLY A 66 -0.46 -7.94 -3.37
N PHE A 67 -1.59 -7.34 -2.99
CA PHE A 67 -2.48 -6.74 -3.97
C PHE A 67 -1.83 -5.48 -4.56
N GLN A 68 -1.65 -5.44 -5.88
CA GLN A 68 -0.93 -4.35 -6.54
C GLN A 68 -1.68 -3.89 -7.80
N GLN A 69 -1.74 -2.58 -7.99
CA GLN A 69 -2.15 -1.97 -9.25
C GLN A 69 -0.93 -1.84 -10.17
N HIS A 70 -0.96 -2.50 -11.32
CA HIS A 70 0.14 -2.49 -12.28
C HIS A 70 0.14 -1.26 -13.20
N HIS A 71 -1.04 -0.74 -13.56
CA HIS A 71 -1.18 0.38 -14.48
C HIS A 71 -1.85 1.56 -13.78
N ALA A 72 -1.09 2.64 -13.57
CA ALA A 72 -1.54 3.83 -12.84
C ALA A 72 -1.41 5.13 -13.64
N ILE A 73 -0.80 5.06 -14.83
CA ILE A 73 -0.52 6.21 -15.67
C ILE A 73 -0.93 5.85 -17.10
N ILE A 74 -1.81 6.65 -17.69
CA ILE A 74 -2.18 6.57 -19.12
C ILE A 74 -1.05 7.21 -19.92
N ALA A 75 -0.70 6.59 -21.05
CA ALA A 75 0.41 7.02 -21.91
C ALA A 75 1.75 7.19 -21.15
N ALA A 76 2.03 6.29 -20.21
CA ALA A 76 3.23 6.36 -19.37
C ALA A 76 4.57 6.39 -20.15
N SER A 77 4.58 5.80 -21.34
CA SER A 77 5.73 5.78 -22.26
C SER A 77 5.91 7.07 -23.08
N GLU A 78 4.90 7.93 -23.12
CA GLU A 78 4.84 9.15 -23.96
C GLU A 78 4.44 10.35 -23.09
N PRO A 79 5.33 10.83 -22.20
CA PRO A 79 5.00 11.86 -21.21
C PRO A 79 4.69 13.25 -21.80
N ASP A 80 5.05 13.48 -23.06
CA ASP A 80 4.76 14.68 -23.85
C ASP A 80 3.43 14.58 -24.62
N SER A 81 2.79 13.40 -24.64
CA SER A 81 1.50 13.19 -25.28
C SER A 81 0.39 13.99 -24.59
N PRO A 82 -0.58 14.56 -25.34
CA PRO A 82 -1.76 15.19 -24.75
C PRO A 82 -2.63 14.22 -23.94
N TYR A 83 -2.38 12.91 -24.03
CA TYR A 83 -3.09 11.85 -23.32
C TYR A 83 -2.41 11.39 -22.01
N PHE A 84 -1.23 11.92 -21.67
CA PHE A 84 -0.55 11.58 -20.43
C PHE A 84 -1.39 11.94 -19.20
N ASN A 85 -1.70 10.94 -18.37
CA ASN A 85 -2.50 11.14 -17.16
C ASN A 85 -2.06 10.20 -16.03
N GLY A 86 -1.46 10.77 -14.98
CA GLY A 86 -1.00 10.05 -13.78
C GLY A 86 -2.02 9.96 -12.64
N SER A 87 -3.26 10.38 -12.84
CA SER A 87 -4.31 10.43 -11.81
C SER A 87 -5.20 9.18 -11.80
N GLN A 88 -4.69 8.02 -12.22
CA GLN A 88 -5.45 6.77 -12.29
C GLN A 88 -5.14 5.80 -11.14
N ILE A 89 -4.53 6.28 -10.05
CA ILE A 89 -4.20 5.45 -8.88
C ILE A 89 -5.46 5.20 -8.05
N TRP A 90 -5.80 3.93 -7.84
CA TRP A 90 -6.92 3.48 -7.00
C TRP A 90 -6.54 2.37 -6.01
N ALA A 91 -5.39 1.74 -6.16
CA ALA A 91 -4.88 0.70 -5.25
C ALA A 91 -3.37 0.86 -4.97
N PRO A 92 -2.79 0.09 -4.04
CA PRO A 92 -1.36 0.13 -3.77
C PRO A 92 -0.53 -0.10 -5.04
N ILE A 93 0.46 0.77 -5.26
CA ILE A 93 1.45 0.63 -6.35
C ILE A 93 2.61 -0.26 -5.92
N MET A 94 2.86 -0.34 -4.61
CA MET A 94 3.86 -1.23 -4.03
C MET A 94 3.21 -2.57 -3.66
N GLY A 95 3.91 -3.66 -3.95
CA GLY A 95 3.54 -5.01 -3.51
C GLY A 95 3.77 -5.20 -2.01
N GLN A 96 4.21 -6.40 -1.62
CA GLN A 96 4.52 -6.72 -0.23
C GLN A 96 5.74 -5.91 0.25
N VAL A 97 5.60 -5.21 1.36
CA VAL A 97 6.70 -4.47 1.98
C VAL A 97 6.96 -5.06 3.35
N ALA A 98 8.21 -5.43 3.63
CA ALA A 98 8.65 -5.88 4.95
C ALA A 98 9.59 -4.84 5.57
N TYR A 99 9.51 -4.67 6.89
CA TYR A 99 10.37 -3.76 7.63
C TYR A 99 10.79 -4.34 8.98
N LEU A 100 11.96 -3.89 9.44
CA LEU A 100 12.55 -4.20 10.73
C LEU A 100 12.98 -2.87 11.37
N GLY A 101 12.74 -2.70 12.66
CA GLY A 101 13.17 -1.53 13.39
C GLY A 101 13.50 -1.81 14.85
N LEU A 102 14.23 -0.86 15.44
CA LEU A 102 14.48 -0.79 16.87
C LEU A 102 13.94 0.52 17.43
N ARG A 103 13.47 0.49 18.66
CA ARG A 103 13.10 1.66 19.44
C ARG A 103 13.90 1.64 20.74
N PHE A 104 14.61 2.72 21.00
CA PHE A 104 15.34 2.93 22.24
C PHE A 104 14.71 4.07 23.05
N SER A 105 14.39 3.81 24.31
CA SER A 105 13.77 4.76 25.24
C SER A 105 14.61 4.85 26.52
N PRO A 106 15.54 5.80 26.62
CA PRO A 106 16.30 6.00 27.86
C PRO A 106 15.38 6.47 28.98
N ALA A 107 15.59 5.95 30.19
CA ALA A 107 14.83 6.41 31.36
C ALA A 107 15.41 7.75 31.84
N GLY A 108 14.58 8.78 31.94
CA GLY A 108 14.97 10.09 32.51
C GLY A 108 15.08 11.27 31.54
N LEU A 109 14.51 11.16 30.33
CA LEU A 109 14.16 12.31 29.47
C LEU A 109 12.64 12.41 29.33
#